data_AF-A0A536H0M1-F1
#
_entry.id   AF-A0A536H0M1-F1
#
_cell.length_a   1.000
_cell.length_b   1.000
_cell.length_c   1.000
_cell.angle_alpha   90.00
_cell.angle_beta   90.00
_cell.angle_gamma   90.00
#
_symmetry.space_group_name_H-M   'P 1'
#
loop_
_entity.id
_entity.type
_entity.pdbx_description
1 polymer ?
#
loop_
_entity_poly.entity_id
_entity_poly.type
_entity_poly.pdbx_seq_one_letter_code
_entity_poly.pdbx_strand_id
1 'polypeptide(L)' 'MDLAEVQHLVESGKVEYIKIGSPDIEGVYRGKRVAAKHFLNSIEDGFAQCDVLFGWDIAESVLP' A
#
# COMPACT_ATOMS: atom_id res chain seq x y z
N MET A 1 -6.27 7.76 -12.96
CA MET A 1 -6.48 8.42 -11.66
C MET A 1 -5.39 9.44 -11.46
N ASP A 2 -5.80 10.67 -11.23
CA ASP A 2 -4.94 11.71 -10.70
C ASP A 2 -5.09 11.78 -9.16
N LEU A 3 -4.34 12.66 -8.51
CA LEU A 3 -4.37 12.80 -7.05
C LEU A 3 -5.72 13.32 -6.54
N ALA A 4 -6.38 14.21 -7.29
CA ALA A 4 -7.65 14.80 -6.90
C ALA A 4 -8.75 13.73 -6.84
N GLU A 5 -8.77 12.82 -7.81
CA GLU A 5 -9.68 11.68 -7.85
C GLU A 5 -9.44 10.73 -6.67
N VAL A 6 -8.18 10.43 -6.36
CA VAL A 6 -7.84 9.58 -5.20
C VAL A 6 -8.29 10.23 -3.90
N GLN A 7 -8.01 11.53 -3.70
CA GLN A 7 -8.43 12.26 -2.51
C GLN A 7 -9.95 12.23 -2.35
N HIS A 8 -10.70 12.49 -3.44
CA HIS A 8 -12.16 12.43 -3.42
C HIS A 8 -12.69 11.05 -2.99
N LEU A 9 -12.12 9.96 -3.50
CA LEU A 9 -12.54 8.60 -3.15
C LEU A 9 -12.29 8.26 -1.67
N VAL A 10 -11.19 8.76 -1.10
CA VAL A 10 -10.85 8.56 0.30
C VAL A 10 -11.76 9.41 1.21
N GLU A 11 -11.96 10.67 0.87
CA GLU A 11 -12.84 11.59 1.62
C GLU A 11 -14.30 11.15 1.58
N SER A 12 -14.77 10.61 0.45
CA SER A 12 -16.12 10.06 0.32
C SER A 12 -16.32 8.71 1.01
N GLY A 13 -15.28 8.17 1.67
CA GLY A 13 -15.31 6.86 2.33
C GLY A 13 -15.42 5.66 1.38
N LYS A 14 -15.20 5.85 0.08
CA LYS A 14 -15.23 4.74 -0.91
C LYS A 14 -13.95 3.91 -0.86
N VAL A 15 -12.86 4.50 -0.36
CA VAL A 15 -11.57 3.84 -0.18
C VAL A 15 -11.09 4.08 1.26
N GLU A 16 -11.18 3.04 2.08
CA GLU A 16 -10.71 3.08 3.48
C GLU A 16 -9.24 2.65 3.62
N TYR A 17 -8.75 1.82 2.70
CA TYR A 17 -7.40 1.24 2.76
C TYR A 17 -6.74 1.23 1.39
N ILE A 18 -5.43 1.42 1.39
CA ILE A 18 -4.59 1.43 0.18
C ILE A 18 -3.51 0.37 0.32
N LYS A 19 -3.27 -0.37 -0.76
CA LYS A 19 -2.16 -1.32 -0.87
C LYS A 19 -1.00 -0.59 -1.54
N ILE A 20 0.12 -0.46 -0.85
CA ILE A 20 1.36 0.16 -1.36
C ILE A 20 2.43 -0.93 -1.43
N GLY A 21 3.03 -1.13 -2.60
CA GLY A 21 3.96 -2.22 -2.82
C GLY A 21 4.38 -2.36 -4.28
N SER A 22 5.28 -3.30 -4.53
CA SER A 22 5.80 -3.64 -5.85
C SER A 22 5.85 -5.17 -6.01
N PRO A 23 5.76 -5.70 -7.24
CA PRO A 23 6.15 -7.08 -7.48
C PRO A 23 7.65 -7.29 -7.19
N ASP A 24 8.00 -8.49 -6.71
CA ASP A 24 9.38 -8.98 -6.68
C ASP A 24 9.82 -9.56 -8.04
N ILE A 25 11.02 -10.12 -8.10
CA ILE A 25 11.59 -10.69 -9.34
C ILE A 25 10.79 -11.88 -9.89
N GLU A 26 9.97 -12.52 -9.05
CA GLU A 26 9.09 -13.63 -9.42
C GLU A 26 7.66 -13.15 -9.74
N GLY A 27 7.41 -11.83 -9.69
CA GLY A 27 6.11 -11.22 -9.98
C GLY A 27 5.13 -11.26 -8.81
N VAL A 28 5.56 -11.63 -7.60
CA VAL A 28 4.68 -11.67 -6.43
C VAL A 28 4.58 -10.28 -5.81
N TYR A 29 3.35 -9.78 -5.62
CA TYR A 29 3.12 -8.49 -4.98
C TYR A 29 3.60 -8.49 -3.52
N ARG A 30 4.47 -7.55 -3.17
CA ARG A 30 4.97 -7.33 -1.81
C ARG A 30 4.69 -5.90 -1.39
N GLY A 31 4.01 -5.73 -0.27
CA GLY A 31 3.62 -4.41 0.18
C GLY A 31 2.86 -4.41 1.49
N LYS A 32 2.40 -3.22 1.88
CA LYS A 32 1.59 -3.00 3.08
C LYS A 32 0.19 -2.58 2.70
N ARG A 33 -0.78 -2.97 3.52
CA ARG A 33 -2.11 -2.35 3.55
C ARG A 33 -2.06 -1.24 4.58
N VAL A 34 -2.35 -0.01 4.17
CA VAL A 34 -2.35 1.17 5.05
C VAL A 34 -3.72 1.83 5.04
N ALA A 35 -4.04 2.57 6.10
CA ALA A 35 -5.23 3.41 6.11
C ALA A 35 -5.12 4.48 5.02
N ALA A 36 -6.19 4.71 4.26
CA ALA A 36 -6.16 5.62 3.11
C ALA A 36 -5.85 7.07 3.51
N LYS A 37 -6.33 7.52 4.69
CA LYS A 37 -5.96 8.83 5.24
C LYS A 37 -4.45 8.96 5.51
N HIS A 38 -3.82 7.89 6.00
CA HIS A 38 -2.39 7.90 6.28
C HIS A 38 -1.56 7.98 4.98
N PHE A 39 -2.03 7.31 3.92
CA PHE A 39 -1.45 7.46 2.59
C PHE A 39 -1.52 8.90 2.08
N LEU A 40 -2.69 9.53 2.11
CA LEU A 40 -2.84 10.92 1.63
C LEU A 40 -1.92 11.89 2.38
N ASN A 41 -1.82 11.74 3.71
CA ASN A 41 -0.96 12.59 4.53
C ASN A 41 0.54 12.41 4.23
N SER A 42 0.94 11.31 3.60
CA SER A 42 2.36 10.97 3.38
C SER A 42 2.72 10.94 1.89
N ILE A 43 1.81 11.33 0.99
CA ILE A 43 2.02 11.11 -0.45
C ILE A 43 3.04 12.10 -1.05
N GLU A 44 3.11 13.31 -0.51
CA GLU A 44 4.06 14.34 -0.96
C GLU A 44 5.45 14.14 -0.36
N ASP A 45 5.52 13.87 0.94
CA ASP A 45 6.78 13.69 1.68
C ASP A 45 7.39 12.28 1.52
N GLY A 46 6.59 11.33 1.06
CA GLY A 46 6.93 9.92 0.97
C GLY A 46 6.55 9.11 2.21
N PHE A 47 6.61 7.79 2.06
CA PHE A 47 6.19 6.84 3.08
C PHE A 47 7.40 6.14 3.71
N ALA A 48 7.51 6.18 5.04
CA ALA A 48 8.53 5.43 5.75
C ALA A 48 8.24 3.92 5.67
N GLN A 49 9.00 3.20 4.86
CA GLN A 49 8.94 1.75 4.75
C GLN A 49 10.19 1.14 5.37
N CYS A 50 10.01 0.15 6.25
CA CYS A 50 11.13 -0.60 6.79
C CYS A 50 11.93 -1.24 5.66
N ASP A 51 13.26 -1.15 5.73
CA ASP A 51 14.17 -1.93 4.89
C ASP A 51 14.08 -3.40 5.35
N VAL A 52 13.14 -4.11 4.73
CA VAL A 52 12.93 -5.54 4.96
C VAL A 52 13.42 -6.26 3.71
N LEU A 53 14.26 -7.26 3.91
CA LEU A 53 14.53 -8.24 2.86
C LEU A 53 13.18 -8.89 2.53
N PHE A 54 12.71 -8.68 1.30
CA PHE A 54 11.50 -9.30 0.77
C PHE A 54 11.64 -10.83 0.93
N GLY A 55 10.92 -11.40 1.91
CA GLY A 55 10.97 -12.84 2.18
C GLY A 55 10.99 -13.26 3.65
N TRP A 56 11.21 -12.35 4.61
CA TRP A 56 11.28 -12.73 6.03
C TRP A 56 9.93 -13.20 6.64
N ASP A 57 8.80 -12.89 5.99
CA ASP A 57 7.43 -13.28 6.44
C ASP A 57 6.69 -14.17 5.41
N ILE A 58 7.42 -14.76 4.47
CA ILE A 58 6.86 -15.51 3.32
C ILE A 58 6.32 -16.90 3.68
N ALA A 59 6.51 -17.34 4.92
CA ALA A 59 5.89 -18.57 5.43
C ALA A 59 4.37 -18.44 5.66
N GLU A 60 3.78 -17.27 5.39
CA GLU A 60 2.33 -17.09 5.41
C GLU A 60 1.68 -17.76 4.19
N SER A 61 1.00 -18.89 4.43
CA SER A 61 0.11 -19.51 3.45
C SER A 61 -1.03 -18.57 3.08
N VAL A 62 -1.12 -18.21 1.79
CA VAL A 62 -2.21 -17.38 1.26
C VAL A 62 -3.53 -18.11 1.50
N LEU A 63 -4.40 -17.55 2.34
CA LEU A 63 -5.75 -18.08 2.54
C LEU A 63 -6.53 -18.02 1.21
N PRO A 64 -7.37 -19.04 0.92
CA PRO A 64 -8.10 -19.14 -0.34
C PRO A 64 -9.03 -17.95 -0.62
#